data_AF-A0A7W0I3J5-F1
#
_entry.id   AF-A0A7W0I3J5-F1
#
_cell.length_a   1.000
_cell.length_b   1.000
_cell.length_c   1.000
_cell.angle_alpha   90.00
_cell.angle_beta   90.00
_cell.angle_gamma   90.00
#
_symmetry.space_group_name_H-M   'P 1'
#
loop_
_entity.id
_entity.type
_entity.pdbx_description
1 polymer ?
#
loop_
_entity_poly.entity_id
_entity_poly.type
_entity_poly.pdbx_seq_one_letter_code
_entity_poly.pdbx_strand_id
1 'polypeptide(L)'
;MLKLEEINEYLFYEFAYDVTFSKSAVSETWPFKFKYLETFQLDHEILRIYEFSDEGDEYFFLDGPIPTYFKKEQMTIKELYNQLVGSRWISSQDPVELNRSIIGDESVPSVKERRNTLNLIAKDQTGLENFKIIEGLYFKKNGCYLGVILSEDDGRRFIISNGIIKDSILVQQNYSSWRALSIYIGGIIND
;
A
#
# COMPACT_ATOMS: atom_id res chain seq x y z
N MET A 1 14.94 -16.99 5.77
CA MET A 1 13.82 -17.08 6.72
C MET A 1 14.41 -17.06 8.10
N LEU A 2 14.01 -16.06 8.87
CA LEU A 2 14.55 -15.75 10.19
C LEU A 2 13.96 -16.70 11.25
N LYS A 3 14.69 -16.89 12.34
CA LYS A 3 14.15 -17.47 13.57
C LYS A 3 13.26 -16.42 14.26
N LEU A 4 12.30 -16.87 15.07
CA LEU A 4 11.40 -15.96 15.80
C LEU A 4 12.16 -14.99 16.72
N GLU A 5 13.25 -15.45 17.33
CA GLU A 5 14.13 -14.61 18.14
C GLU A 5 14.77 -13.48 17.31
N GLU A 6 15.22 -13.76 16.08
CA GLU A 6 15.80 -12.76 15.17
C GLU A 6 14.75 -11.74 14.70
N ILE A 7 13.51 -12.19 14.48
CA ILE A 7 12.37 -11.30 14.18
C ILE A 7 12.08 -10.38 15.37
N ASN A 8 12.03 -10.95 16.59
CA ASN A 8 11.82 -10.18 17.81
C ASN A 8 12.96 -9.19 18.06
N GLU A 9 14.20 -9.56 17.78
CA GLU A 9 15.35 -8.66 17.87
C GLU A 9 15.20 -7.48 16.90
N TYR A 10 14.85 -7.75 15.64
CA TYR A 10 14.59 -6.72 14.65
C TYR A 10 13.48 -5.76 15.11
N LEU A 11 12.32 -6.29 15.50
CA LEU A 11 11.18 -5.47 15.91
C LEU A 11 11.42 -4.74 17.24
N PHE A 12 12.22 -5.30 18.15
CA PHE A 12 12.62 -4.62 19.39
C PHE A 12 13.30 -3.27 19.09
N TYR A 13 14.17 -3.25 18.08
CA TYR A 13 14.84 -2.02 17.65
C TYR A 13 13.90 -1.07 16.89
N GLU A 14 13.06 -1.59 15.98
CA GLU A 14 12.11 -0.77 15.20
C GLU A 14 11.09 -0.06 16.08
N PHE A 15 10.59 -0.73 17.13
CA PHE A 15 9.62 -0.18 18.07
C PHE A 15 10.27 0.61 19.22
N ALA A 16 11.58 0.86 19.14
CA ALA A 16 12.34 1.69 20.07
C ALA A 16 12.11 1.32 21.55
N TYR A 17 11.97 0.03 21.86
CA TYR A 17 11.87 -0.44 23.23
C TYR A 17 13.10 0.04 24.00
N ASP A 18 12.84 0.75 25.11
CA ASP A 18 13.86 1.52 25.81
C ASP A 18 15.04 0.62 26.21
N VAL A 19 16.26 1.08 25.93
CA VAL A 19 17.54 0.36 26.14
C VAL A 19 17.82 0.00 27.61
N THR A 20 16.90 0.36 28.52
CA THR A 20 16.86 -0.14 29.89
C THR A 20 16.57 -1.65 29.94
N PHE A 21 15.91 -2.21 28.93
CA PHE A 21 15.85 -3.65 28.72
C PHE A 21 17.08 -4.11 27.94
N SER A 22 17.86 -5.01 28.54
CA SER A 22 19.02 -5.60 27.88
C SER A 22 18.57 -6.41 26.66
N LYS A 23 19.28 -6.27 25.53
CA LYS A 23 19.15 -7.12 24.34
C LYS A 23 19.14 -8.62 24.67
N SER A 24 19.83 -9.02 25.74
CA SER A 24 19.85 -10.40 26.23
C SER A 24 18.49 -10.93 26.73
N ALA A 25 17.46 -10.08 26.82
CA ALA A 25 16.09 -10.47 27.16
C ALA A 25 15.25 -10.87 25.94
N VAL A 26 15.71 -10.56 24.71
CA VAL A 26 15.05 -10.98 23.47
C VAL A 26 14.99 -12.50 23.38
N SER A 27 13.82 -13.03 23.02
CA SER A 27 13.58 -14.46 22.88
C SER A 27 12.57 -14.73 21.77
N GLU A 28 12.22 -16.00 21.51
CA GLU A 28 11.19 -16.35 20.52
C GLU A 28 9.78 -15.81 20.85
N THR A 29 9.54 -15.41 22.10
CA THR A 29 8.22 -14.96 22.57
C THR A 29 8.21 -13.58 23.23
N TRP A 30 9.34 -12.86 23.17
CA TRP A 30 9.50 -11.53 23.74
C TRP A 30 10.45 -10.68 22.87
N PRO A 31 10.14 -9.40 22.57
CA PRO A 31 9.02 -8.62 23.11
C PRO A 31 7.64 -9.04 22.56
N PHE A 32 7.60 -9.65 21.37
CA PHE A 32 6.34 -10.01 20.73
C PHE A 32 6.10 -11.52 20.72
N LYS A 33 4.81 -11.88 20.77
CA LYS A 33 4.33 -13.22 20.47
C LYS A 33 3.79 -13.24 19.06
N PHE A 34 4.38 -14.09 18.22
CA PHE A 34 3.94 -14.24 16.85
C PHE A 34 2.94 -15.37 16.70
N LYS A 35 1.89 -15.13 15.93
CA LYS A 35 1.00 -16.14 15.40
C LYS A 35 1.28 -16.28 13.91
N TYR A 36 1.80 -17.42 13.49
CA TYR A 36 1.91 -17.72 12.06
C TYR A 36 0.51 -17.74 11.43
N LEU A 37 0.36 -17.09 10.29
CA LEU A 37 -0.89 -17.04 9.54
C LEU A 37 -0.79 -17.89 8.28
N GLU A 38 0.12 -17.53 7.38
CA GLU A 38 0.19 -18.09 6.04
C GLU A 38 1.57 -17.88 5.42
N THR A 39 1.84 -18.56 4.31
CA THR A 39 3.01 -18.32 3.47
C THR A 39 2.53 -17.90 2.09
N PHE A 40 2.98 -16.74 1.62
CA PHE A 40 2.74 -16.27 0.26
C PHE A 40 3.92 -16.65 -0.64
N GLN A 41 3.60 -17.11 -1.84
CA GLN A 41 4.54 -17.15 -2.95
C GLN A 41 4.26 -15.94 -3.83
N LEU A 42 5.15 -14.94 -3.81
CA LEU A 42 5.05 -13.77 -4.68
C LEU A 42 6.21 -13.79 -5.67
N ASP A 43 5.89 -14.08 -6.94
CA ASP A 43 6.88 -14.31 -8.00
C ASP A 43 7.86 -15.43 -7.59
N HIS A 44 9.15 -15.11 -7.46
CA HIS A 44 10.22 -16.02 -7.04
C HIS A 44 10.54 -15.94 -5.55
N GLU A 45 9.73 -15.23 -4.77
CA GLU A 45 9.96 -15.01 -3.34
C GLU A 45 8.93 -15.74 -2.48
N ILE A 46 9.40 -16.26 -1.36
CA ILE A 46 8.57 -16.86 -0.31
C ILE A 46 8.52 -15.88 0.84
N LEU A 47 7.31 -15.49 1.25
CA LEU A 47 7.06 -14.63 2.39
C LEU A 47 6.26 -15.40 3.44
N ARG A 48 6.81 -15.55 4.65
CA ARG A 48 6.04 -16.07 5.79
C ARG A 48 5.39 -14.92 6.52
N ILE A 49 4.09 -15.04 6.77
CA ILE A 49 3.28 -14.01 7.40
C ILE A 49 2.98 -14.40 8.84
N TYR A 50 3.27 -13.47 9.74
CA TYR A 50 2.96 -13.58 11.16
C TYR A 50 2.09 -12.41 11.59
N GLU A 51 1.28 -12.62 12.63
CA GLU A 51 0.54 -11.59 13.34
C GLU A 51 1.18 -11.36 14.71
N PHE A 52 1.29 -10.10 15.12
CA PHE A 52 1.69 -9.71 16.46
C PHE A 52 0.96 -8.42 16.88
N SER A 53 1.05 -8.07 18.16
CA SER A 53 0.43 -6.87 18.71
C SER A 53 1.43 -6.07 19.54
N ASP A 54 1.31 -4.74 19.49
CA ASP A 54 2.07 -3.81 20.31
C ASP A 54 1.16 -2.67 20.77
N GLU A 55 1.17 -2.35 22.07
CA GLU A 55 0.39 -1.25 22.68
C GLU A 55 -1.10 -1.15 22.26
N GLY A 56 -1.74 -2.28 21.95
CA GLY A 56 -3.15 -2.35 21.52
C GLY A 56 -3.37 -2.24 20.01
N ASP A 57 -2.32 -2.03 19.23
CA ASP A 57 -2.33 -2.13 17.78
C ASP A 57 -1.93 -3.53 17.31
N GLU A 58 -2.55 -3.99 16.22
CA GLU A 58 -2.23 -5.26 15.56
C GLU A 58 -1.41 -5.03 14.28
N TYR A 59 -0.47 -5.93 14.01
CA TYR A 59 0.46 -5.85 12.90
C TYR A 59 0.61 -7.19 12.18
N PHE A 60 0.87 -7.12 10.88
CA PHE A 60 1.44 -8.22 10.11
C PHE A 60 2.94 -8.05 10.03
N PHE A 61 3.69 -9.12 10.27
CA PHE A 61 5.11 -9.22 9.98
C PHE A 61 5.34 -10.14 8.79
N LEU A 62 6.19 -9.72 7.86
CA LEU A 62 6.54 -10.44 6.63
C LEU A 62 8.01 -10.87 6.73
N ASP A 63 8.26 -12.15 6.97
CA ASP A 63 9.59 -12.77 6.87
C ASP A 63 9.86 -13.14 5.41
N GLY A 64 10.67 -12.32 4.75
CA GLY A 64 11.06 -12.45 3.35
C GLY A 64 12.50 -12.00 3.10
N PRO A 65 12.89 -11.71 1.84
CA PRO A 65 14.22 -11.19 1.52
C PRO A 65 14.53 -9.86 2.22
N ILE A 66 13.49 -9.02 2.38
CA ILE A 66 13.54 -7.79 3.16
C ILE A 66 12.40 -7.88 4.19
N PRO A 67 12.73 -8.14 5.46
CA PRO A 67 11.73 -8.17 6.53
C PRO A 67 11.04 -6.82 6.65
N THR A 68 9.72 -6.83 6.79
CA THR A 68 8.92 -5.61 6.99
C THR A 68 7.68 -5.92 7.81
N TYR A 69 7.03 -4.88 8.33
CA TYR A 69 5.76 -5.00 9.02
C TYR A 69 4.75 -3.98 8.51
N PHE A 70 3.46 -4.29 8.66
CA PHE A 70 2.35 -3.42 8.32
C PHE A 70 1.33 -3.42 9.45
N LYS A 71 0.87 -2.23 9.86
CA LYS A 71 -0.28 -2.13 10.75
C LYS A 71 -1.50 -2.76 10.07
N LYS A 72 -2.23 -3.61 10.80
CA LYS A 72 -3.35 -4.40 10.27
C LYS A 72 -4.54 -3.51 9.95
N GLU A 73 -4.95 -2.59 10.83
CA GLU A 73 -6.05 -1.63 10.59
C GLU A 73 -7.32 -2.26 9.97
N GLN A 74 -7.74 -3.42 10.47
CA GLN A 74 -8.86 -4.24 9.97
C GLN A 74 -8.63 -4.94 8.62
N MET A 75 -7.45 -4.80 8.02
CA MET A 75 -7.05 -5.49 6.80
C MET A 75 -7.02 -7.01 7.02
N THR A 76 -7.69 -7.73 6.14
CA THR A 76 -7.67 -9.19 6.09
C THR A 76 -6.36 -9.71 5.48
N ILE A 77 -6.07 -11.00 5.68
CA ILE A 77 -4.90 -11.65 5.05
C ILE A 77 -4.96 -11.61 3.51
N LYS A 78 -6.18 -11.72 2.94
CA LYS A 78 -6.40 -11.59 1.49
C LYS A 78 -6.10 -10.17 1.01
N GLU A 79 -6.53 -9.15 1.74
CA GLU A 79 -6.20 -7.76 1.40
C GLU A 79 -4.71 -7.47 1.55
N LEU A 80 -4.02 -8.05 2.55
CA LEU A 80 -2.56 -7.96 2.64
C LEU A 80 -1.89 -8.55 1.39
N TYR A 81 -2.31 -9.75 0.96
CA TYR A 81 -1.80 -10.36 -0.27
C TYR A 81 -1.99 -9.43 -1.48
N ASN A 82 -3.21 -8.90 -1.64
CA ASN A 82 -3.52 -7.95 -2.70
C ASN A 82 -2.69 -6.66 -2.58
N GLN A 83 -2.47 -6.13 -1.37
CA GLN A 83 -1.61 -4.97 -1.17
C GLN A 83 -0.20 -5.23 -1.71
N LEU A 84 0.36 -6.40 -1.44
CA LEU A 84 1.71 -6.76 -1.90
C LEU A 84 1.77 -6.92 -3.43
N VAL A 85 0.81 -7.64 -4.02
CA VAL A 85 0.73 -7.80 -5.49
C VAL A 85 0.56 -6.44 -6.17
N GLY A 86 -0.39 -5.63 -5.70
CA GLY A 86 -0.68 -4.33 -6.30
C GLY A 86 0.45 -3.32 -6.12
N SER A 87 1.10 -3.27 -4.95
CA SER A 87 2.29 -2.43 -4.76
C SER A 87 3.40 -2.77 -5.76
N ARG A 88 3.70 -4.08 -5.95
CA ARG A 88 4.70 -4.52 -6.95
C ARG A 88 4.30 -4.12 -8.35
N TRP A 89 3.04 -4.34 -8.72
CA TRP A 89 2.56 -3.98 -10.04
C TRP A 89 2.64 -2.47 -10.27
N ILE A 90 2.17 -1.64 -9.32
CA ILE A 90 2.23 -0.17 -9.42
C ILE A 90 3.68 0.29 -9.59
N SER A 91 4.61 -0.21 -8.77
CA SER A 91 6.03 0.11 -8.89
C SER A 91 6.61 -0.31 -10.25
N SER A 92 6.17 -1.45 -10.78
CA SER A 92 6.61 -1.93 -12.09
C SER A 92 6.16 -1.06 -13.27
N GLN A 93 5.18 -0.16 -13.08
CA GLN A 93 4.66 0.72 -14.14
C GLN A 93 5.46 2.03 -14.32
N ASP A 94 6.57 2.21 -13.59
CA ASP A 94 7.34 3.46 -13.54
C ASP A 94 6.47 4.68 -13.18
N PRO A 95 5.94 4.71 -11.93
CA PRO A 95 4.96 5.70 -11.52
C PRO A 95 5.59 7.07 -11.25
N VAL A 96 4.89 8.10 -11.69
CA VAL A 96 5.22 9.51 -11.45
C VAL A 96 4.08 10.17 -10.72
N GLU A 97 4.34 10.67 -9.51
CA GLU A 97 3.37 11.43 -8.73
C GLU A 97 2.92 12.70 -9.47
N LEU A 98 1.67 13.13 -9.25
CA LEU A 98 1.11 14.29 -9.97
C LEU A 98 1.95 15.55 -9.85
N ASN A 99 2.55 15.78 -8.68
CA ASN A 99 3.28 16.99 -8.36
C ASN A 99 4.78 16.90 -8.67
N ARG A 100 5.26 15.74 -9.13
CA ARG A 100 6.68 15.53 -9.40
C ARG A 100 7.06 16.02 -10.78
N SER A 101 7.88 17.07 -10.86
CA SER A 101 8.48 17.49 -12.13
C SER A 101 9.66 16.59 -12.49
N ILE A 102 9.75 16.20 -13.76
CA ILE A 102 10.91 15.46 -14.31
C ILE A 102 11.47 16.31 -15.45
N ILE A 103 12.63 16.91 -15.22
CA ILE A 103 13.25 17.83 -16.17
C ILE A 103 13.93 17.02 -17.28
N GLY A 104 13.67 17.38 -18.53
CA GLY A 104 14.30 16.75 -19.70
C GLY A 104 13.69 15.43 -20.13
N ASP A 105 12.57 15.01 -19.53
CA ASP A 105 11.82 13.81 -19.92
C ASP A 105 10.49 14.21 -20.56
N GLU A 106 10.45 14.26 -21.90
CA GLU A 106 9.25 14.62 -22.67
C GLU A 106 8.15 13.54 -22.63
N SER A 107 8.48 12.32 -22.19
CA SER A 107 7.48 11.25 -22.02
C SER A 107 6.55 11.47 -20.82
N VAL A 108 6.91 12.43 -19.96
CA VAL A 108 6.21 12.71 -18.72
C VAL A 108 5.40 14.00 -18.89
N PRO A 109 4.05 13.93 -18.94
CA PRO A 109 3.22 15.12 -19.09
C PRO A 109 3.45 16.10 -17.94
N SER A 110 3.22 17.39 -18.16
CA SER A 110 3.43 18.40 -17.12
C SER A 110 2.51 18.17 -15.91
N VAL A 111 2.90 18.71 -14.75
CA VAL A 111 2.08 18.68 -13.52
C VAL A 111 0.64 19.17 -13.79
N LYS A 112 0.50 20.22 -14.61
CA LYS A 112 -0.81 20.79 -14.97
C LYS A 112 -1.63 19.82 -15.81
N GLU A 113 -1.05 19.21 -16.83
CA GLU A 113 -1.73 18.25 -17.70
C GLU A 113 -2.18 17.01 -16.94
N ARG A 114 -1.32 16.47 -16.07
CA ARG A 114 -1.66 15.29 -15.26
C ARG A 114 -2.83 15.56 -14.32
N ARG A 115 -2.83 16.70 -13.63
CA ARG A 115 -3.94 17.11 -12.75
C ARG A 115 -5.23 17.31 -13.53
N ASN A 116 -5.18 18.00 -14.67
CA ASN A 116 -6.34 18.20 -15.52
C ASN A 116 -6.91 16.88 -16.03
N THR A 117 -6.03 15.96 -16.44
CA THR A 117 -6.44 14.64 -16.94
C THR A 117 -7.14 13.83 -15.85
N LEU A 118 -6.57 13.75 -14.65
CA LEU A 118 -7.23 13.06 -13.53
C LEU A 118 -8.55 13.71 -13.11
N ASN A 119 -8.67 15.04 -13.16
CA ASN A 119 -9.95 15.71 -12.91
C ASN A 119 -11.01 15.30 -13.94
N LEU A 120 -10.65 15.18 -15.22
CA LEU A 120 -11.57 14.72 -16.25
C LEU A 120 -11.97 13.25 -16.04
N ILE A 121 -11.01 12.38 -15.73
CA ILE A 121 -11.28 10.96 -15.41
C ILE A 121 -12.22 10.86 -14.20
N ALA A 122 -11.97 11.65 -13.15
CA ALA A 122 -12.80 11.68 -11.95
C ALA A 122 -14.26 12.01 -12.29
N LYS A 123 -14.49 13.11 -13.03
CA LYS A 123 -15.83 13.54 -13.44
C LYS A 123 -16.53 12.48 -14.28
N ASP A 124 -15.82 11.91 -15.25
CA ASP A 124 -16.36 10.89 -16.16
C ASP A 124 -16.78 9.61 -15.41
N GLN A 125 -15.93 9.09 -14.51
CA GLN A 125 -16.17 7.80 -13.84
C GLN A 125 -17.07 7.87 -12.60
N THR A 126 -17.24 9.05 -12.01
CA THR A 126 -17.99 9.20 -10.75
C THR A 126 -19.23 10.07 -10.88
N GLY A 127 -19.30 10.93 -11.91
CA GLY A 127 -20.33 11.95 -12.04
C GLY A 127 -20.29 13.03 -10.96
N LEU A 128 -19.22 13.09 -10.14
CA LEU A 128 -19.08 14.08 -9.09
C LEU A 128 -18.66 15.43 -9.65
N GLU A 129 -19.32 16.50 -9.18
CA GLU A 129 -18.92 17.87 -9.51
C GLU A 129 -17.94 18.47 -8.49
N ASN A 130 -18.09 18.12 -7.21
CA ASN A 130 -17.26 18.61 -6.11
C ASN A 130 -16.43 17.47 -5.52
N PHE A 131 -15.13 17.47 -5.81
CA PHE A 131 -14.21 16.49 -5.27
C PHE A 131 -12.79 17.06 -5.15
N LYS A 132 -11.99 16.41 -4.31
CA LYS A 132 -10.56 16.66 -4.15
C LYS A 132 -9.76 15.43 -4.55
N ILE A 133 -8.76 15.61 -5.41
CA ILE A 133 -7.74 14.57 -5.65
C ILE A 133 -6.84 14.49 -4.41
N ILE A 134 -6.85 13.32 -3.75
CA ILE A 134 -6.03 13.03 -2.57
C ILE A 134 -4.65 12.53 -3.01
N GLU A 135 -4.63 11.61 -3.97
CA GLU A 135 -3.43 10.94 -4.47
C GLU A 135 -3.56 10.72 -5.98
N GLY A 136 -2.44 10.74 -6.70
CA GLY A 136 -2.46 10.39 -8.11
C GLY A 136 -1.09 10.05 -8.68
N LEU A 137 -1.11 9.08 -9.59
CA LEU A 137 0.05 8.53 -10.26
C LEU A 137 -0.21 8.56 -11.76
N TYR A 138 0.81 8.95 -12.50
CA TYR A 138 0.93 8.73 -13.94
C TYR A 138 1.90 7.58 -14.17
N PHE A 139 1.51 6.60 -14.98
CA PHE A 139 2.31 5.42 -15.28
C PHE A 139 2.98 5.59 -16.64
N LYS A 140 4.30 5.80 -16.63
CA LYS A 140 5.05 6.10 -17.85
C LYS A 140 5.00 4.98 -18.88
N LYS A 141 5.00 3.72 -18.44
CA LYS A 141 5.07 2.57 -19.35
C LYS A 141 3.86 2.43 -20.27
N ASN A 142 2.68 2.82 -19.81
CA ASN A 142 1.41 2.61 -20.50
C ASN A 142 0.61 3.90 -20.70
N GLY A 143 1.11 5.04 -20.20
CA GLY A 143 0.49 6.34 -20.38
C GLY A 143 -0.84 6.51 -19.64
N CYS A 144 -1.11 5.70 -18.62
CA CYS A 144 -2.34 5.79 -17.85
C CYS A 144 -2.17 6.48 -16.50
N TYR A 145 -3.30 6.75 -15.86
CA TYR A 145 -3.42 7.43 -14.59
C TYR A 145 -4.15 6.54 -13.61
N LEU A 146 -3.77 6.64 -12.35
CA LEU A 146 -4.44 6.02 -11.22
C LEU A 146 -4.51 7.06 -10.11
N GLY A 147 -5.65 7.21 -9.44
CA GLY A 147 -5.79 8.19 -8.38
C GLY A 147 -6.84 7.84 -7.35
N VAL A 148 -6.77 8.52 -6.21
CA VAL A 148 -7.78 8.49 -5.16
C VAL A 148 -8.38 9.88 -5.04
N ILE A 149 -9.70 9.98 -5.11
CA ILE A 149 -10.43 11.22 -4.87
C ILE A 149 -11.28 11.13 -3.61
N LEU A 150 -11.58 12.28 -3.02
CA LEU A 150 -12.53 12.48 -1.93
C LEU A 150 -13.70 13.30 -2.48
N SER A 151 -14.91 12.76 -2.42
CA SER A 151 -16.15 13.51 -2.62
C SER A 151 -16.31 14.54 -1.50
N GLU A 152 -16.47 15.81 -1.86
CA GLU A 152 -16.68 16.87 -0.86
C GLU A 152 -18.12 16.91 -0.35
N ASP A 153 -19.06 16.30 -1.09
CA ASP A 153 -20.48 16.30 -0.75
C ASP A 153 -20.81 15.30 0.38
N ASP A 154 -20.11 14.16 0.43
CA ASP A 154 -20.41 13.05 1.36
C ASP A 154 -19.19 12.38 2.01
N GLY A 155 -17.97 12.86 1.72
CA GLY A 155 -16.74 12.32 2.28
C GLY A 155 -16.37 10.92 1.77
N ARG A 156 -17.07 10.37 0.78
CA ARG A 156 -16.71 9.07 0.19
C ARG A 156 -15.44 9.18 -0.64
N ARG A 157 -14.62 8.14 -0.60
CA ARG A 157 -13.37 8.05 -1.36
C ARG A 157 -13.53 7.08 -2.51
N PHE A 158 -12.97 7.43 -3.66
CA PHE A 158 -13.05 6.62 -4.86
C PHE A 158 -11.67 6.44 -5.49
N ILE A 159 -11.38 5.25 -5.99
CA ILE A 159 -10.28 5.02 -6.92
C ILE A 159 -10.79 5.25 -8.34
N ILE A 160 -9.99 5.97 -9.12
CA ILE A 160 -10.25 6.30 -10.51
C ILE A 160 -9.03 5.98 -11.36
N SER A 161 -9.23 5.62 -12.63
CA SER A 161 -8.14 5.39 -13.58
C SER A 161 -8.64 5.38 -15.02
N ASN A 162 -7.80 5.77 -15.98
CA ASN A 162 -8.07 5.52 -17.39
C ASN A 162 -7.34 4.25 -17.89
N GLY A 163 -8.09 3.17 -18.08
CA GLY A 163 -7.57 1.95 -18.72
C GLY A 163 -6.99 0.90 -17.78
N ILE A 164 -7.10 1.09 -16.47
CA ILE A 164 -6.85 0.01 -15.49
C ILE A 164 -8.17 -0.49 -14.90
N ILE A 165 -9.03 0.44 -14.48
CA ILE A 165 -10.38 0.15 -14.00
C ILE A 165 -11.38 0.78 -14.95
N LYS A 166 -12.49 0.08 -15.18
CA LYS A 166 -13.55 0.55 -16.06
C LYS A 166 -14.40 1.63 -15.37
N ASP A 167 -14.81 1.34 -14.14
CA ASP A 167 -15.65 2.18 -13.31
C ASP A 167 -14.92 2.54 -12.01
N SER A 168 -15.34 3.63 -11.38
CA SER A 168 -14.78 4.06 -10.10
C SER A 168 -15.05 3.04 -8.99
N ILE A 169 -14.11 2.91 -8.05
CA ILE A 169 -14.21 1.94 -6.95
C ILE A 169 -14.31 2.68 -5.61
N LEU A 170 -15.38 2.44 -4.85
CA LEU A 170 -15.52 2.97 -3.49
C LEU A 170 -14.50 2.30 -2.55
N VAL A 171 -13.76 3.11 -1.80
CA VAL A 171 -12.71 2.60 -0.89
C VAL A 171 -13.02 2.79 0.59
N GLN A 172 -12.48 1.88 1.41
CA GLN A 172 -12.55 1.99 2.86
C GLN A 172 -11.83 3.26 3.35
N GLN A 173 -12.44 3.93 4.34
CA GLN A 173 -12.02 5.27 4.76
C GLN A 173 -10.73 5.28 5.60
N ASN A 174 -10.49 4.20 6.34
CA ASN A 174 -9.35 4.02 7.25
C ASN A 174 -8.03 3.74 6.53
N TYR A 175 -8.02 3.36 5.25
CA TYR A 175 -6.78 3.07 4.54
C TYR A 175 -6.08 4.33 4.04
N SER A 176 -4.75 4.39 4.15
CA SER A 176 -3.96 5.38 3.42
C SER A 176 -4.22 5.26 1.91
N SER A 177 -4.05 6.35 1.15
CA SER A 177 -4.27 6.32 -0.31
C SER A 177 -3.41 5.27 -0.99
N TRP A 178 -2.14 5.14 -0.62
CA TRP A 178 -1.25 4.11 -1.17
C TRP A 178 -1.74 2.68 -0.87
N ARG A 179 -2.18 2.42 0.36
CA ARG A 179 -2.72 1.12 0.74
C ARG A 179 -3.98 0.80 -0.06
N ALA A 180 -4.92 1.74 -0.15
CA ALA A 180 -6.12 1.57 -0.94
C ALA A 180 -5.77 1.23 -2.40
N LEU A 181 -4.97 2.06 -3.07
CA LEU A 181 -4.53 1.81 -4.44
C LEU A 181 -3.93 0.41 -4.61
N SER A 182 -3.01 0.03 -3.73
CA SER A 182 -2.33 -1.27 -3.81
C SER A 182 -3.29 -2.44 -3.61
N ILE A 183 -4.19 -2.39 -2.62
CA ILE A 183 -5.16 -3.47 -2.36
C ILE A 183 -6.08 -3.68 -3.57
N TYR A 184 -6.66 -2.61 -4.10
CA TYR A 184 -7.64 -2.76 -5.19
C TYR A 184 -6.98 -3.19 -6.50
N ILE A 185 -5.80 -2.65 -6.82
CA ILE A 185 -5.05 -3.08 -8.00
C ILE A 185 -4.62 -4.54 -7.88
N GLY A 186 -4.13 -4.97 -6.72
CA GLY A 186 -3.80 -6.37 -6.49
C GLY A 186 -5.02 -7.28 -6.59
N GLY A 187 -6.18 -6.84 -6.13
CA GLY A 187 -7.44 -7.57 -6.32
C GLY A 187 -7.75 -7.81 -7.79
N ILE A 188 -7.68 -6.77 -8.63
CA ILE A 188 -7.94 -6.86 -10.08
C ILE A 188 -6.94 -7.79 -10.80
N ILE A 189 -5.67 -7.80 -10.37
CA ILE A 189 -4.65 -8.66 -10.98
C ILE A 189 -4.86 -10.13 -10.63
N ASN A 190 -5.43 -10.41 -9.46
CA ASN A 190 -5.62 -11.76 -8.94
C ASN A 190 -6.99 -12.38 -9.28
N ASP A 191 -7.95 -11.58 -9.75
CA ASP A 191 -9.27 -12.03 -10.21
C ASP A 191 -9.24 -12.50 -11.68
#